data_AF-A0AAW4WZZ2-F1
#
_entry.id   AF-A0AAW4WZZ2-F1
#
_cell.length_a   1.000
_cell.length_b   1.000
_cell.length_c   1.000
_cell.angle_alpha   90.00
_cell.angle_beta   90.00
_cell.angle_gamma   90.00
#
_symmetry.space_group_name_H-M   'P 1'
#
loop_
_entity.id
_entity.type
_entity.pdbx_description
1 polymer ?
#
loop_
_entity_poly.entity_id
_entity_poly.type
_entity_poly.pdbx_seq_one_letter_code
_entity_poly.pdbx_strand_id
1 'polypeptide(L)'
;MKKKLLTIAVLTLFVLSFFSLSVFAQGLDTVIGETGISLNGERQHVRTQETNLGNLITDMLRENTKADIALYNGGGIRDSADLGEITLEDAMAILAFNNEVVTLLMSGQQIWDTLEHGLHEYPEVAGGFLQVSGLRFYFNPANEAYNRVEKVLVDGEEINLSRHYVVATNEFLAAGGDDYQVMGESEQLKLFENTDQQMFIQYIQDKSPLFPSVEGRIVVLRD
;
A
#
# COMPACT_ATOMS: atom_id res chain seq x y z
N MET A 1 -0.43 -21.67 34.02
CA MET A 1 -0.41 -20.67 32.94
C MET A 1 0.39 -21.08 31.70
N LYS A 2 1.53 -21.79 31.81
CA LYS A 2 2.36 -22.17 30.64
C LYS A 2 1.71 -23.12 29.61
N LYS A 3 0.79 -24.01 30.01
CA LYS A 3 0.12 -24.96 29.08
C LYS A 3 -0.92 -24.32 28.15
N LYS A 4 -1.62 -23.26 28.58
CA LYS A 4 -2.61 -22.55 27.73
C LYS A 4 -1.95 -21.71 26.63
N LEU A 5 -0.77 -21.12 26.92
CA LEU A 5 -0.02 -20.33 25.93
C LEU A 5 0.52 -21.20 24.78
N LEU A 6 0.96 -22.42 25.09
CA LEU A 6 1.50 -23.35 24.09
C LEU A 6 0.42 -23.87 23.13
N THR A 7 -0.80 -24.10 23.61
CA THR A 7 -1.93 -24.54 22.76
C THR A 7 -2.40 -23.44 21.82
N ILE A 8 -2.40 -22.18 22.26
CA ILE A 8 -2.78 -21.05 21.40
C ILE A 8 -1.74 -20.84 20.30
N ALA A 9 -0.44 -20.86 20.64
CA ALA A 9 0.63 -20.69 19.65
C ALA A 9 0.63 -21.80 18.58
N VAL A 10 0.37 -23.06 18.97
CA VAL A 10 0.27 -24.18 18.02
C VAL A 10 -0.97 -24.07 17.15
N LEU A 11 -2.10 -23.58 17.67
CA LEU A 11 -3.33 -23.39 16.89
C LEU A 11 -3.20 -22.23 15.90
N THR A 12 -2.56 -21.12 16.28
CA THR A 12 -2.32 -19.98 15.39
C THR A 12 -1.33 -20.34 14.26
N LEU A 13 -0.25 -21.08 14.57
CA LEU A 13 0.65 -21.59 13.52
C LEU A 13 -0.04 -22.59 12.59
N PHE A 14 -0.96 -23.43 13.10
CA PHE A 14 -1.69 -24.39 12.26
C PHE A 14 -2.70 -23.72 11.33
N VAL A 15 -3.37 -22.65 11.78
CA VAL A 15 -4.30 -21.86 10.94
C VAL A 15 -3.53 -21.10 9.85
N LEU A 16 -2.40 -20.49 10.18
CA LEU A 16 -1.54 -19.79 9.21
C LEU A 16 -0.91 -20.76 8.18
N SER A 17 -0.47 -21.96 8.60
CA SER A 17 0.14 -22.93 7.68
C SER A 17 -0.87 -23.67 6.80
N PHE A 18 -2.13 -23.82 7.24
CA PHE A 18 -3.20 -24.39 6.40
C PHE A 18 -3.76 -23.36 5.42
N PHE A 19 -3.78 -22.08 5.77
CA PHE A 19 -4.30 -21.03 4.91
C PHE A 19 -3.45 -20.91 3.63
N SER A 20 -2.12 -20.90 3.76
CA SER A 20 -1.21 -20.81 2.60
C SER A 20 -1.36 -21.98 1.62
N LEU A 21 -1.55 -23.22 2.10
CA LEU A 21 -1.81 -24.36 1.21
C LEU A 21 -3.21 -24.35 0.59
N SER A 22 -4.21 -23.76 1.25
CA SER A 22 -5.60 -23.81 0.78
C SER A 22 -5.94 -22.81 -0.33
N VAL A 23 -5.26 -21.66 -0.39
CA VAL A 23 -5.48 -20.66 -1.44
C VAL A 23 -4.86 -21.12 -2.77
N PHE A 24 -3.67 -21.71 -2.75
CA PHE A 24 -3.03 -22.22 -3.98
C PHE A 24 -3.64 -23.54 -4.52
N ALA A 25 -4.58 -24.14 -3.78
CA ALA A 25 -5.36 -25.28 -4.25
C ALA A 25 -6.69 -24.88 -4.93
N GLN A 26 -7.05 -23.59 -4.89
CA GLN A 26 -8.26 -23.05 -5.49
C GLN A 26 -8.05 -22.68 -6.96
N GLY A 27 -9.10 -22.78 -7.77
CA GLY A 27 -9.09 -22.31 -9.16
C GLY A 27 -9.02 -20.78 -9.21
N LEU A 28 -8.44 -20.22 -10.28
CA LEU A 28 -8.34 -18.76 -10.47
C LEU A 28 -9.73 -18.08 -10.49
N ASP A 29 -10.75 -18.81 -10.94
CA ASP A 29 -12.16 -18.41 -10.95
C ASP A 29 -12.83 -18.42 -9.57
N THR A 30 -12.11 -18.78 -8.51
CA THR A 30 -12.68 -18.82 -7.17
C THR A 30 -12.97 -17.42 -6.67
N VAL A 31 -14.24 -17.16 -6.33
CA VAL A 31 -14.67 -15.91 -5.68
C VAL A 31 -14.10 -15.86 -4.26
N ILE A 32 -13.32 -14.83 -3.97
CA ILE A 32 -12.69 -14.59 -2.65
C ILE A 32 -13.35 -13.45 -1.88
N GLY A 33 -14.28 -12.72 -2.49
CA GLY A 33 -15.06 -11.68 -1.84
C GLY A 33 -15.87 -10.88 -2.84
N GLU A 34 -16.40 -9.75 -2.39
CA GLU A 34 -17.19 -8.84 -3.22
C GLU A 34 -16.79 -7.39 -2.96
N THR A 35 -17.00 -6.52 -3.93
CA THR A 35 -16.92 -5.07 -3.79
C THR A 35 -18.21 -4.41 -4.27
N GLY A 36 -18.72 -3.47 -3.48
CA GLY A 36 -19.89 -2.68 -3.85
C GLY A 36 -19.57 -1.46 -4.72
N ILE A 37 -18.32 -1.32 -5.16
CA ILE A 37 -17.83 -0.26 -6.04
C ILE A 37 -16.70 -0.80 -6.92
N SER A 38 -16.60 -0.37 -8.18
CA SER A 38 -15.45 -0.73 -9.03
C SER A 38 -14.14 -0.22 -8.41
N LEU A 39 -13.12 -1.07 -8.38
CA LEU A 39 -11.79 -0.76 -7.87
C LEU A 39 -10.92 -0.23 -9.02
N ASN A 40 -10.61 1.06 -9.00
CA ASN A 40 -9.89 1.73 -10.08
C ASN A 40 -8.39 1.51 -9.97
N GLY A 41 -7.88 0.55 -10.74
CA GLY A 41 -6.45 0.26 -10.90
C GLY A 41 -5.86 0.71 -12.24
N GLU A 42 -6.61 1.51 -13.00
CA GLU A 42 -6.19 1.99 -14.32
C GLU A 42 -4.82 2.66 -14.26
N ARG A 43 -3.93 2.26 -15.17
CA ARG A 43 -2.54 2.75 -15.22
C ARG A 43 -2.46 4.28 -15.21
N GLN A 44 -3.36 4.93 -15.95
CA GLN A 44 -3.42 6.39 -16.05
C GLN A 44 -3.79 7.06 -14.73
N HIS A 45 -4.56 6.39 -13.88
CA HIS A 45 -5.06 6.94 -12.62
C HIS A 45 -4.13 6.63 -11.45
N VAL A 46 -3.77 5.36 -11.23
CA VAL A 46 -2.94 4.95 -10.08
C VAL A 46 -1.55 5.60 -10.08
N ARG A 47 -1.13 6.15 -11.23
CA ARG A 47 0.15 6.81 -11.45
C ARG A 47 0.10 8.34 -11.51
N THR A 48 -1.08 8.94 -11.35
CA THR A 48 -1.22 10.41 -11.45
C THR A 48 -2.21 11.01 -10.45
N GLN A 49 -3.02 10.19 -9.77
CA GLN A 49 -4.02 10.66 -8.83
C GLN A 49 -4.33 9.60 -7.77
N GLU A 50 -5.01 10.03 -6.70
CA GLU A 50 -5.60 9.11 -5.74
C GLU A 50 -6.63 8.20 -6.40
N THR A 51 -6.60 6.92 -6.02
CA THR A 51 -7.57 5.92 -6.45
C THR A 51 -8.12 5.17 -5.25
N ASN A 52 -9.36 4.69 -5.34
CA ASN A 52 -9.93 3.88 -4.27
C ASN A 52 -9.20 2.54 -4.11
N LEU A 53 -8.68 1.93 -5.19
CA LEU A 53 -7.85 0.73 -5.09
C LEU A 53 -6.49 1.01 -4.44
N GLY A 54 -5.84 2.14 -4.77
CA GLY A 54 -4.63 2.58 -4.11
C GLY A 54 -4.82 2.81 -2.60
N ASN A 55 -5.93 3.43 -2.23
CA ASN A 55 -6.32 3.60 -0.83
C ASN A 55 -6.52 2.25 -0.13
N LEU A 56 -7.27 1.33 -0.75
CA LEU A 56 -7.52 0.00 -0.20
C LEU A 56 -6.22 -0.79 0.05
N ILE A 57 -5.29 -0.79 -0.91
CA ILE A 57 -4.02 -1.51 -0.80
C ILE A 57 -3.16 -0.90 0.31
N THR A 58 -3.06 0.43 0.36
CA THR A 58 -2.25 1.09 1.39
C THR A 58 -2.87 0.97 2.78
N ASP A 59 -4.20 0.96 2.90
CA ASP A 59 -4.90 0.65 4.15
C ASP A 59 -4.64 -0.77 4.61
N MET A 60 -4.70 -1.75 3.70
CA MET A 60 -4.33 -3.14 3.98
C MET A 60 -2.91 -3.24 4.53
N LEU A 61 -1.93 -2.60 3.89
CA LEU A 61 -0.54 -2.61 4.36
C LEU A 61 -0.44 -1.99 5.75
N ARG A 62 -1.02 -0.80 5.95
CA ARG A 62 -0.98 -0.09 7.24
C ARG A 62 -1.64 -0.89 8.35
N GLU A 63 -2.83 -1.45 8.10
CA GLU A 63 -3.57 -2.23 9.09
C GLU A 63 -2.84 -3.54 9.46
N ASN A 64 -2.30 -4.27 8.49
CA ASN A 64 -1.65 -5.56 8.74
C ASN A 64 -0.28 -5.39 9.41
N THR A 65 0.44 -4.32 9.07
CA THR A 65 1.77 -4.04 9.63
C THR A 65 1.73 -3.25 10.93
N LYS A 66 0.61 -2.56 11.22
CA LYS A 66 0.47 -1.58 12.32
C LYS A 66 1.43 -0.39 12.17
N ALA A 67 1.79 -0.05 10.93
CA ALA A 67 2.62 1.11 10.62
C ALA A 67 1.85 2.43 10.81
N ASP A 68 2.59 3.53 10.99
CA ASP A 68 2.01 4.87 11.06
C ASP A 68 1.49 5.30 9.67
N ILE A 69 2.27 4.99 8.63
CA ILE A 69 2.05 5.38 7.23
C ILE A 69 2.25 4.15 6.34
N ALA A 70 1.53 4.09 5.21
CA ALA A 70 1.86 3.17 4.12
C ALA A 70 2.02 3.93 2.80
N LEU A 71 3.05 3.57 2.03
CA LEU A 71 3.36 4.11 0.71
C LEU A 71 3.43 2.95 -0.28
N TYR A 72 2.84 3.10 -1.46
CA TYR A 72 2.87 2.08 -2.49
C TYR A 72 2.88 2.71 -3.89
N ASN A 73 3.81 2.33 -4.75
CA ASN A 73 3.92 2.90 -6.08
C ASN A 73 2.82 2.39 -7.01
N GLY A 74 2.23 3.29 -7.79
CA GLY A 74 1.22 2.96 -8.80
C GLY A 74 1.73 2.00 -9.87
N GLY A 75 3.05 1.91 -10.05
CA GLY A 75 3.72 0.89 -10.85
C GLY A 75 3.44 -0.54 -10.39
N GLY A 76 3.26 -0.74 -9.08
CA GLY A 76 2.94 -2.04 -8.47
C GLY A 76 1.47 -2.46 -8.58
N ILE A 77 0.56 -1.54 -8.93
CA ILE A 77 -0.87 -1.83 -9.15
C ILE A 77 -1.08 -2.06 -10.64
N ARG A 78 -1.55 -3.26 -11.01
CA ARG A 78 -1.46 -3.74 -12.40
C ARG A 78 -2.79 -3.93 -13.10
N ASP A 79 -3.88 -4.03 -12.34
CA ASP A 79 -5.22 -4.24 -12.87
C ASP A 79 -6.28 -3.57 -11.98
N SER A 80 -7.52 -3.58 -12.45
CA SER A 80 -8.73 -3.13 -11.75
C SER A 80 -9.59 -4.32 -11.34
N ALA A 81 -10.68 -4.06 -10.60
CA ALA A 81 -11.76 -5.02 -10.44
C ALA A 81 -13.12 -4.32 -10.63
N ASP A 82 -14.04 -5.00 -11.28
CA ASP A 82 -15.41 -4.49 -11.46
C ASP A 82 -16.22 -4.57 -10.16
N LEU A 83 -17.36 -3.87 -10.15
CA LEU A 83 -18.34 -4.01 -9.07
C LEU A 83 -18.91 -5.43 -9.07
N GLY A 84 -19.01 -6.03 -7.88
CA GLY A 84 -19.53 -7.38 -7.70
C GLY A 84 -18.50 -8.34 -7.12
N GLU A 85 -18.50 -9.57 -7.60
CA GLU A 85 -17.57 -10.62 -7.16
C GLU A 85 -16.12 -10.27 -7.52
N ILE A 86 -15.22 -10.54 -6.58
CA ILE A 86 -13.78 -10.48 -6.78
C ILE A 86 -13.25 -11.90 -6.74
N THR A 87 -12.58 -12.32 -7.80
CA THR A 87 -11.97 -13.63 -7.92
C THR A 87 -10.52 -13.63 -7.45
N LEU A 88 -9.96 -14.83 -7.26
CA LEU A 88 -8.54 -15.02 -7.01
C LEU A 88 -7.71 -14.49 -8.19
N GLU A 89 -8.16 -14.67 -9.42
CA GLU A 89 -7.54 -14.11 -10.62
C GLU A 89 -7.42 -12.59 -10.53
N ASP A 90 -8.50 -11.90 -10.19
CA ASP A 90 -8.51 -10.44 -10.06
C ASP A 90 -7.48 -9.96 -9.03
N ALA A 91 -7.46 -10.57 -7.84
CA ALA A 91 -6.51 -10.18 -6.79
C ALA A 91 -5.05 -10.45 -7.18
N MET A 92 -4.79 -11.58 -7.85
CA MET A 92 -3.46 -11.91 -8.36
C MET A 92 -3.05 -10.99 -9.52
N ALA A 93 -3.99 -10.60 -10.39
CA ALA A 93 -3.74 -9.66 -11.48
C ALA A 93 -3.42 -8.26 -10.93
N ILE A 94 -4.19 -7.76 -9.97
CA ILE A 94 -3.99 -6.44 -9.33
C ILE A 94 -2.58 -6.34 -8.73
N LEU A 95 -2.14 -7.34 -7.95
CA LEU A 95 -0.83 -7.40 -7.29
C LEU A 95 0.05 -8.51 -7.89
N ALA A 96 0.28 -8.47 -9.20
CA ALA A 96 0.95 -9.54 -9.95
C ALA A 96 2.42 -9.79 -9.57
N PHE A 97 3.09 -8.84 -8.92
CA PHE A 97 4.48 -9.01 -8.53
C PHE A 97 4.66 -9.82 -7.24
N ASN A 98 3.62 -9.90 -6.40
CA ASN A 98 3.65 -10.68 -5.16
C ASN A 98 4.88 -10.33 -4.29
N ASN A 99 5.10 -9.03 -4.08
CA ASN A 99 6.28 -8.55 -3.37
C ASN A 99 6.18 -8.88 -1.88
N GLU A 100 7.33 -9.03 -1.25
CA GLU A 100 7.40 -9.03 0.20
C GLU A 100 6.99 -7.65 0.78
N VAL A 101 6.37 -7.66 1.96
CA VAL A 101 5.98 -6.44 2.69
C VAL A 101 7.00 -6.14 3.77
N VAL A 102 7.46 -4.90 3.83
CA VAL A 102 8.42 -4.44 4.84
C VAL A 102 7.94 -3.18 5.55
N THR A 103 8.48 -2.93 6.73
CA THR A 103 8.37 -1.63 7.40
C THR A 103 9.74 -1.00 7.58
N LEU A 104 9.83 0.29 7.27
CA LEU A 104 11.01 1.13 7.41
C LEU A 104 10.81 2.13 8.56
N LEU A 105 11.90 2.53 9.21
CA LEU A 105 11.93 3.67 10.11
C LEU A 105 12.40 4.90 9.32
N MET A 106 11.49 5.87 9.12
CA MET A 106 11.77 7.06 8.32
C MET A 106 11.46 8.33 9.12
N SER A 107 12.35 9.32 9.05
CA SER A 107 12.08 10.66 9.54
C SER A 107 11.00 11.35 8.70
N GLY A 108 10.33 12.36 9.27
CA GLY A 108 9.38 13.17 8.52
C GLY A 108 10.01 13.85 7.30
N GLN A 109 11.29 14.23 7.36
CA GLN A 109 12.04 14.75 6.22
C GLN A 109 12.20 13.69 5.12
N GLN A 110 12.58 12.46 5.46
CA GLN A 110 12.71 11.39 4.47
C GLN A 110 11.37 11.06 3.80
N ILE A 111 10.27 11.12 4.55
CA ILE A 111 8.91 10.96 3.99
C ILE A 111 8.60 12.10 3.02
N TRP A 112 8.93 13.34 3.38
CA TRP A 112 8.78 14.49 2.47
C TRP A 112 9.56 14.29 1.17
N ASP A 113 10.84 13.95 1.27
CA ASP A 113 11.72 13.74 0.11
C ASP A 113 11.24 12.58 -0.76
N THR A 114 10.68 11.53 -0.14
CA THR A 114 10.05 10.40 -0.82
C THR A 114 8.81 10.84 -1.61
N LEU A 115 7.94 11.67 -1.03
CA LEU A 115 6.77 12.19 -1.73
C LEU A 115 7.18 13.11 -2.89
N GLU A 116 8.18 13.97 -2.71
CA GLU A 116 8.76 14.80 -3.77
C GLU A 116 9.29 13.96 -4.94
N HIS A 117 10.03 12.89 -4.62
CA HIS A 117 10.51 11.97 -5.64
C HIS A 117 9.37 11.29 -6.39
N GLY A 118 8.31 10.83 -5.71
CA GLY A 118 7.15 10.24 -6.37
C GLY A 118 6.41 11.18 -7.33
N LEU A 119 6.62 12.49 -7.18
CA LEU A 119 6.07 13.52 -8.04
C LEU A 119 7.04 13.99 -9.13
N HIS A 120 8.31 13.56 -9.17
CA HIS A 120 9.32 14.23 -10.01
C HIS A 120 9.03 14.19 -11.52
N GLU A 121 8.38 13.14 -12.02
CA GLU A 121 7.96 13.02 -13.43
C GLU A 121 6.53 13.52 -13.68
N TYR A 122 5.77 13.90 -12.66
CA TYR A 122 4.38 14.35 -12.83
C TYR A 122 4.29 15.53 -13.85
N PRO A 123 3.31 15.55 -14.78
CA PRO A 123 2.13 14.67 -14.90
C PRO A 123 2.32 13.42 -15.75
N GLU A 124 3.55 13.00 -16.05
CA GLU A 124 3.78 11.74 -16.78
C GLU A 124 3.28 10.53 -15.99
N VAL A 125 2.92 9.47 -16.72
CA VAL A 125 2.29 8.25 -16.15
C VAL A 125 3.38 7.29 -15.65
N ALA A 126 4.25 7.85 -14.81
CA ALA A 126 5.42 7.23 -14.20
C ALA A 126 5.02 6.14 -13.20
N GLY A 127 5.79 5.05 -13.13
CA GLY A 127 5.53 3.98 -12.17
C GLY A 127 5.65 4.44 -10.72
N GLY A 128 6.55 5.39 -10.46
CA GLY A 128 6.92 5.81 -9.11
C GLY A 128 5.84 6.54 -8.31
N PHE A 129 4.80 7.11 -8.92
CA PHE A 129 3.79 7.89 -8.18
C PHE A 129 3.16 7.09 -7.04
N LEU A 130 3.10 7.66 -5.84
CA LEU A 130 2.70 6.95 -4.62
C LEU A 130 1.20 7.08 -4.32
N GLN A 131 0.55 5.95 -4.09
CA GLN A 131 -0.68 5.86 -3.32
C GLN A 131 -0.31 5.82 -1.83
N VAL A 132 -1.21 6.31 -0.95
CA VAL A 132 -0.86 6.56 0.46
C VAL A 132 -1.98 6.21 1.45
N SER A 133 -1.59 5.80 2.66
CA SER A 133 -2.46 5.69 3.84
C SER A 133 -1.74 6.21 5.09
N GLY A 134 -2.49 6.71 6.06
CA GLY A 134 -1.95 7.30 7.30
C GLY A 134 -1.44 8.75 7.14
N LEU A 135 -1.41 9.27 5.92
CA LEU A 135 -1.12 10.68 5.64
C LEU A 135 -2.05 11.24 4.56
N ARG A 136 -2.08 12.57 4.49
CA ARG A 136 -2.60 13.34 3.36
C ARG A 136 -1.53 14.31 2.91
N PHE A 137 -1.30 14.46 1.62
CA PHE A 137 -0.41 15.50 1.11
C PHE A 137 -1.03 16.34 0.01
N TYR A 138 -0.53 17.56 -0.09
CA TYR A 138 -0.94 18.57 -1.05
C TYR A 138 0.28 18.94 -1.88
N PHE A 139 0.11 19.01 -3.20
CA PHE A 139 1.20 19.36 -4.09
C PHE A 139 0.74 20.26 -5.23
N ASN A 140 1.63 21.12 -5.70
CA ASN A 140 1.40 22.00 -6.83
C ASN A 140 2.29 21.58 -8.01
N PRO A 141 1.70 21.07 -9.11
CA PRO A 141 2.47 20.63 -10.27
C PRO A 141 3.08 21.79 -11.08
N ALA A 142 2.69 23.04 -10.82
CA ALA A 142 3.32 24.22 -11.40
C ALA A 142 4.73 24.48 -10.85
N ASN A 143 5.05 23.94 -9.67
CA ASN A 143 6.39 24.05 -9.10
C ASN A 143 7.38 23.10 -9.80
N GLU A 144 8.67 23.47 -9.72
CA GLU A 144 9.77 22.63 -10.22
C GLU A 144 9.77 21.26 -9.53
N ALA A 145 10.19 20.21 -10.26
CA ALA A 145 10.34 18.87 -9.68
C ALA A 145 11.23 18.92 -8.43
N TYR A 146 10.88 18.14 -7.41
CA TYR A 146 11.47 18.17 -6.06
C TYR A 146 11.16 19.43 -5.22
N ASN A 147 10.21 20.26 -5.65
CA ASN A 147 9.65 21.36 -4.87
C ASN A 147 8.12 21.45 -5.04
N ARG A 148 7.46 20.30 -5.25
CA ARG A 148 6.04 20.21 -5.57
C ARG A 148 5.18 20.01 -4.33
N VAL A 149 5.67 19.32 -3.32
CA VAL A 149 4.94 19.10 -2.07
C VAL A 149 4.86 20.41 -1.31
N GLU A 150 3.64 20.83 -0.96
CA GLU A 150 3.43 22.06 -0.18
C GLU A 150 3.04 21.77 1.27
N LYS A 151 2.40 20.63 1.50
CA LYS A 151 1.92 20.26 2.83
C LYS A 151 1.75 18.76 2.96
N VAL A 152 2.17 18.21 4.09
CA VAL A 152 1.91 16.82 4.48
C VAL A 152 1.29 16.82 5.86
N LEU A 153 0.18 16.10 6.01
CA LEU A 153 -0.54 15.90 7.25
C LEU A 153 -0.48 14.44 7.66
N VAL A 154 -0.12 14.17 8.92
CA VAL A 154 -0.19 12.85 9.55
C VAL A 154 -1.11 12.97 10.75
N ASP A 155 -2.15 12.14 10.83
CA ASP A 155 -3.21 12.22 11.84
C ASP A 155 -3.86 13.62 11.99
N GLY A 156 -3.89 14.39 10.88
CA GLY A 156 -4.47 15.73 10.84
C GLY A 156 -3.54 16.87 11.25
N GLU A 157 -2.32 16.57 11.71
CA GLU A 157 -1.29 17.55 12.06
C GLU A 157 -0.21 17.61 10.99
N GLU A 158 0.45 18.77 10.83
CA GLU A 158 1.58 18.88 9.91
C GLU A 158 2.71 17.94 10.30
N ILE A 159 3.33 17.31 9.31
CA ILE A 159 4.38 16.34 9.54
C ILE A 159 5.53 16.98 10.32
N ASN A 160 5.99 16.31 11.37
CA ASN A 160 7.18 16.73 12.10
C ASN A 160 8.40 16.14 11.40
N LEU A 161 9.18 17.00 10.73
CA LEU A 161 10.33 16.59 9.92
C LEU A 161 11.42 15.85 10.70
N SER A 162 11.51 16.06 12.01
CA SER A 162 12.50 15.40 12.89
C SER A 162 11.96 14.16 13.60
N ARG A 163 10.64 13.97 13.64
CA ARG A 163 10.02 12.76 14.20
C ARG A 163 10.25 11.58 13.26
N HIS A 164 10.46 10.41 13.82
CA HIS A 164 10.49 9.15 13.06
C HIS A 164 9.10 8.49 13.09
N TYR A 165 8.76 7.88 11.96
CA TYR A 165 7.51 7.18 11.69
C TYR A 165 7.84 5.78 11.16
N VAL A 166 6.99 4.82 11.48
CA VAL A 166 7.02 3.48 10.88
C VAL A 166 6.26 3.55 9.56
N VAL A 167 6.94 3.24 8.46
CA VAL A 167 6.38 3.31 7.09
C VAL A 167 6.32 1.90 6.50
N ALA A 168 5.13 1.43 6.16
CA ALA A 168 4.94 0.17 5.43
C ALA A 168 5.03 0.39 3.91
N THR A 169 5.69 -0.55 3.22
CA THR A 169 5.85 -0.53 1.76
C THR A 169 6.11 -1.94 1.23
N ASN A 170 6.20 -2.09 -0.10
CA ASN A 170 6.73 -3.30 -0.75
C ASN A 170 8.27 -3.32 -0.76
N GLU A 171 8.85 -4.52 -0.89
CA GLU A 171 10.30 -4.72 -0.93
C GLU A 171 10.99 -4.02 -2.11
N PHE A 172 10.30 -3.87 -3.24
CA PHE A 172 10.86 -3.23 -4.44
C PHE A 172 11.23 -1.77 -4.15
N LEU A 173 10.34 -1.00 -3.53
CA LEU A 173 10.63 0.37 -3.09
C LEU A 173 11.64 0.41 -1.95
N ALA A 174 11.56 -0.52 -1.01
CA ALA A 174 12.51 -0.61 0.09
C ALA A 174 13.93 -1.01 -0.33
N ALA A 175 14.09 -1.59 -1.52
CA ALA A 175 15.38 -1.85 -2.15
C ALA A 175 15.86 -0.68 -3.04
N GLY A 176 15.12 0.43 -3.09
CA GLY A 176 15.43 1.59 -3.93
C GLY A 176 14.94 1.51 -5.38
N GLY A 177 14.00 0.60 -5.68
CA GLY A 177 13.31 0.54 -6.98
C GLY A 177 12.56 1.84 -7.29
N ASP A 178 12.25 2.08 -8.57
CA ASP A 178 11.71 3.37 -9.07
C ASP A 178 12.55 4.59 -8.62
N ASP A 179 13.87 4.41 -8.41
CA ASP A 179 14.83 5.42 -7.94
C ASP A 179 14.57 5.99 -6.53
N TYR A 180 13.81 5.27 -5.70
CA TYR A 180 13.56 5.61 -4.29
C TYR A 180 14.76 5.35 -3.35
N GLN A 181 15.90 5.97 -3.64
CA GLN A 181 17.15 5.81 -2.86
C GLN A 181 16.95 6.11 -1.36
N VAL A 182 16.16 7.14 -1.03
CA VAL A 182 15.84 7.49 0.37
C VAL A 182 15.20 6.32 1.11
N MET A 183 14.33 5.55 0.45
CA MET A 183 13.74 4.34 1.03
C MET A 183 14.77 3.21 1.12
N GLY A 184 15.58 3.03 0.07
CA GLY A 184 16.67 2.03 0.03
C GLY A 184 17.75 2.20 1.11
N GLU A 185 17.95 3.43 1.59
CA GLU A 185 18.92 3.77 2.64
C GLU A 185 18.30 3.81 4.05
N SER A 186 16.98 3.72 4.16
CA SER A 186 16.27 3.78 5.45
C SER A 186 16.41 2.47 6.24
N GLU A 187 16.35 2.57 7.58
CA GLU A 187 16.45 1.39 8.45
C GLU A 187 15.22 0.47 8.26
N GLN A 188 15.44 -0.75 7.79
CA GLN A 188 14.40 -1.77 7.73
C GLN A 188 14.15 -2.34 9.14
N LEU A 189 12.94 -2.12 9.65
CA LEU A 189 12.53 -2.62 10.97
C LEU A 189 12.06 -4.06 10.93
N LYS A 190 11.30 -4.43 9.89
CA LYS A 190 10.66 -5.75 9.80
C LYS A 190 10.37 -6.13 8.36
N LEU A 191 10.59 -7.40 8.07
CA LEU A 191 10.08 -8.13 6.91
C LEU A 191 8.92 -9.03 7.37
N PHE A 192 7.80 -9.01 6.65
CA PHE A 192 6.61 -9.78 6.97
C PHE A 192 6.58 -11.11 6.22
N GLU A 193 5.98 -12.14 6.83
CA GLU A 193 5.94 -13.49 6.27
C GLU A 193 5.02 -13.61 5.04
N ASN A 194 3.94 -12.82 5.02
CA ASN A 194 3.01 -12.79 3.88
C ASN A 194 3.43 -11.70 2.89
N THR A 195 3.27 -12.00 1.60
CA THR A 195 3.44 -11.02 0.52
C THR A 195 2.26 -10.04 0.46
N ASP A 196 2.42 -8.96 -0.30
CA ASP A 196 1.36 -7.97 -0.56
C ASP A 196 0.10 -8.63 -1.17
N GLN A 197 0.28 -9.54 -2.12
CA GLN A 197 -0.79 -10.30 -2.78
C GLN A 197 -1.50 -11.23 -1.78
N GLN A 198 -0.77 -11.97 -0.95
CA GLN A 198 -1.36 -12.84 0.07
C GLN A 198 -2.14 -12.03 1.11
N MET A 199 -1.57 -10.91 1.55
CA MET A 199 -2.25 -10.01 2.46
C MET A 199 -3.51 -9.40 1.83
N PHE A 200 -3.48 -9.07 0.53
CA PHE A 200 -4.62 -8.53 -0.19
C PHE A 200 -5.76 -9.54 -0.34
N ILE A 201 -5.44 -10.78 -0.72
CA ILE A 201 -6.43 -11.88 -0.79
C ILE A 201 -7.12 -12.08 0.56
N GLN A 202 -6.33 -12.15 1.65
CA GLN A 202 -6.89 -12.28 3.00
C GLN A 202 -7.72 -11.05 3.38
N TYR A 203 -7.25 -9.84 3.05
CA TYR A 203 -7.96 -8.60 3.37
C TYR A 203 -9.32 -8.52 2.66
N ILE A 204 -9.40 -8.94 1.39
CA ILE A 204 -10.66 -9.05 0.65
C ILE A 204 -11.61 -10.02 1.37
N GLN A 205 -11.14 -11.22 1.73
CA GLN A 205 -11.95 -12.23 2.43
C GLN A 205 -12.46 -11.73 3.79
N ASP A 206 -11.61 -11.03 4.55
CA ASP A 206 -11.95 -10.56 5.90
C ASP A 206 -12.88 -9.34 5.91
N LYS A 207 -12.83 -8.51 4.86
CA LYS A 207 -13.51 -7.21 4.80
C LYS A 207 -14.65 -7.17 3.78
N SER A 208 -14.90 -8.26 3.07
CA SER A 208 -16.00 -8.36 2.11
C SER A 208 -17.37 -8.08 2.77
N PRO A 209 -18.27 -7.29 2.15
CA PRO A 209 -18.06 -6.54 0.91
C PRO A 209 -17.23 -5.25 1.09
N LEU A 210 -16.38 -4.96 0.11
CA LEU A 210 -15.51 -3.78 0.09
C LEU A 210 -16.23 -2.51 -0.41
N PHE A 211 -15.90 -1.36 0.19
CA PHE A 211 -16.39 -0.04 -0.23
C PHE A 211 -15.31 1.06 -0.12
N PRO A 212 -14.10 0.88 -0.68
CA PRO A 212 -13.08 1.91 -0.61
C PRO A 212 -13.50 3.14 -1.41
N SER A 213 -13.05 4.30 -0.96
CA SER A 213 -13.38 5.58 -1.59
C SER A 213 -12.14 6.46 -1.76
N VAL A 214 -12.23 7.46 -2.62
CA VAL A 214 -11.26 8.56 -2.66
C VAL A 214 -11.58 9.52 -1.51
N GLU A 215 -10.60 9.79 -0.67
CA GLU A 215 -10.76 10.51 0.61
C GLU A 215 -9.99 11.83 0.64
N GLY A 216 -9.40 12.21 -0.51
CA GLY A 216 -8.56 13.39 -0.64
C GLY A 216 -7.23 13.22 0.10
N ARG A 217 -6.66 12.01 0.13
CA ARG A 217 -5.31 11.72 0.64
C ARG A 217 -4.23 12.35 -0.24
N ILE A 218 -4.51 12.51 -1.54
CA ILE A 218 -3.60 13.17 -2.48
C ILE A 218 -4.31 14.33 -3.15
N VAL A 219 -3.87 15.56 -2.85
CA VAL A 219 -4.57 16.77 -3.30
C VAL A 219 -3.68 17.58 -4.24
N VAL A 220 -4.12 17.68 -5.50
CA VAL A 220 -3.49 18.57 -6.48
C VAL A 220 -4.01 19.99 -6.24
N LEU A 221 -3.11 20.89 -5.87
CA LEU A 221 -3.40 22.33 -5.79
C LEU A 221 -3.41 22.90 -7.21
N ARG A 222 -4.37 23.77 -7.48
CA ARG A 222 -4.48 24.54 -8.72
C ARG A 222 -4.55 26.00 -8.31
N ASP A 223 -3.67 26.82 -8.88
CA ASP A 223 -3.74 28.27 -8.76
C ASP A 223 -5.06 28.83 -9.29
#